data_AF-A0A6M0V9Z6-F1
#
_entry.id   AF-A0A6M0V9Z6-F1
#
_cell.length_a   1.000
_cell.length_b   1.000
_cell.length_c   1.000
_cell.angle_alpha   90.00
_cell.angle_beta   90.00
_cell.angle_gamma   90.00
#
_symmetry.space_group_name_H-M   'P 1'
#
loop_
_entity.id
_entity.type
_entity.pdbx_description
1 polymer ?
#
loop_
_entity_poly.entity_id
_entity_poly.type
_entity_poly.pdbx_seq_one_letter_code
_entity_poly.pdbx_strand_id
1 'polypeptide(L)'
;VHMDETTPHMHLTYIPVVEGVRKGEKVNKINASEFWKGFNSYGELQDQFHSFMVARDFNLERGEVKKDKAEHLSVEEFKLKIKSEDIENAKELIEVKEKQVNDKLKSVQDMSEELSKIENHMNHTSIKIEDIHPGKTFLGDKLTLTQQEYGVLMHYAKKGESKLLTNRQLTQKVNVFSSENENLERVLKVREKTISSLQYENSQVQQLKDKNRDITKKFNKLVKDVNILNDAIVDLGLTEVINKKYREIKRSKQKSHDLEL
;
A
#
# COMPACT_ATOMS: atom_id res chain seq x y z
N VAL A 1 25.50 9.61 -7.18
CA VAL A 1 24.40 10.03 -6.27
C VAL A 1 23.12 9.96 -7.06
N HIS A 2 22.09 9.31 -6.55
CA HIS A 2 20.79 9.18 -7.17
C HIS A 2 19.79 10.07 -6.43
N MET A 3 19.06 10.88 -7.19
CA MET A 3 18.00 11.80 -6.70
C MET A 3 16.66 11.53 -7.39
N ASP A 4 16.65 10.53 -8.29
CA ASP A 4 15.58 10.09 -9.17
C ASP A 4 14.84 8.85 -8.64
N GLU A 5 15.21 8.38 -7.45
CA GLU A 5 14.55 7.30 -6.72
C GLU A 5 13.81 7.84 -5.47
N THR A 6 13.06 6.98 -4.78
CA THR A 6 12.22 7.37 -3.62
C THR A 6 13.01 8.08 -2.51
N THR A 7 14.22 7.63 -2.24
CA THR A 7 15.10 8.20 -1.21
C THR A 7 16.46 8.54 -1.83
N PRO A 8 16.93 9.80 -1.70
CA PRO A 8 18.28 10.17 -2.13
C PRO A 8 19.36 9.26 -1.54
N HIS A 9 20.22 8.69 -2.38
CA HIS A 9 21.31 7.83 -1.92
C HIS A 9 22.54 7.88 -2.83
N MET A 10 23.65 7.31 -2.37
CA MET A 10 24.93 7.31 -3.07
C MET A 10 25.54 5.91 -3.09
N HIS A 11 25.90 5.43 -4.28
CA HIS A 11 26.81 4.30 -4.41
C HIS A 11 28.25 4.79 -4.36
N LEU A 12 29.02 4.30 -3.40
CA LEU A 12 30.45 4.59 -3.27
C LEU A 12 31.24 3.30 -3.47
N THR A 13 32.13 3.29 -4.46
CA THR A 13 33.09 2.19 -4.64
C THR A 13 34.42 2.60 -4.03
N TYR A 14 34.88 1.82 -3.06
CA TYR A 14 36.17 2.01 -2.42
C TYR A 14 37.11 0.84 -2.72
N ILE A 15 38.35 1.14 -3.11
CA ILE A 15 39.38 0.14 -3.37
C ILE A 15 40.18 -0.05 -2.07
N PRO A 16 40.13 -1.22 -1.41
CA PRO A 16 40.76 -1.43 -0.11
C PRO A 16 42.27 -1.61 -0.26
N VAL A 17 43.00 -0.51 -0.18
CA VAL A 17 44.47 -0.49 -0.26
C VAL A 17 45.05 -0.54 1.15
N VAL A 18 45.96 -1.49 1.40
CA VAL A 18 46.70 -1.63 2.65
C VAL A 18 48.20 -1.65 2.37
N GLU A 19 48.99 -1.17 3.33
CA GLU A 19 50.45 -1.29 3.27
C GLU A 19 50.87 -2.76 3.49
N GLY A 20 51.88 -3.19 2.76
CA GLY A 20 52.46 -4.52 2.87
C GLY A 20 53.92 -4.56 2.45
N VAL A 21 54.51 -5.75 2.45
CA VAL A 21 55.89 -5.97 2.01
C VAL A 21 55.92 -7.06 0.95
N ARG A 22 56.60 -6.80 -0.18
CA ARG A 22 56.82 -7.79 -1.24
C ARG A 22 58.31 -7.83 -1.56
N LYS A 23 58.93 -9.00 -1.39
CA LYS A 23 60.38 -9.21 -1.59
C LYS A 23 61.27 -8.22 -0.79
N GLY A 24 60.84 -7.84 0.42
CA GLY A 24 61.58 -6.94 1.30
C GLY A 24 61.29 -5.45 1.09
N GLU A 25 60.54 -5.07 0.06
CA GLU A 25 60.17 -3.67 -0.21
C GLU A 25 58.74 -3.37 0.27
N LYS A 26 58.54 -2.16 0.81
CA LYS A 26 57.20 -1.66 1.15
C LYS A 26 56.39 -1.44 -0.13
N VAL A 27 55.19 -2.01 -0.18
CA VAL A 27 54.28 -1.90 -1.32
C VAL A 27 52.86 -1.69 -0.83
N ASN A 28 52.06 -1.00 -1.64
CA ASN A 28 50.61 -0.93 -1.46
C ASN A 28 49.96 -2.12 -2.17
N LYS A 29 49.11 -2.87 -1.46
CA LYS A 29 48.39 -4.02 -2.00
C LYS A 29 46.89 -3.84 -1.80
N ILE A 30 46.10 -4.39 -2.71
CA ILE A 30 44.63 -4.42 -2.57
C ILE A 30 44.27 -5.65 -1.74
N ASN A 31 43.69 -5.44 -0.55
CA ASN A 31 43.26 -6.52 0.33
C ASN A 31 42.07 -6.09 1.20
N ALA A 32 40.87 -6.53 0.84
CA ALA A 32 39.65 -6.22 1.57
C ALA A 32 39.60 -6.82 2.98
N SER A 33 40.08 -8.05 3.15
CA SER A 33 40.04 -8.75 4.44
C SER A 33 40.98 -8.12 5.48
N GLU A 34 42.12 -7.61 5.02
CA GLU A 34 43.08 -6.91 5.86
C GLU A 34 42.68 -5.46 6.12
N PHE A 35 42.01 -4.82 5.16
CA PHE A 35 41.41 -3.50 5.36
C PHE A 35 40.26 -3.55 6.39
N TRP A 36 39.35 -4.52 6.26
CA TRP A 36 38.24 -4.77 7.18
C TRP A 36 38.61 -5.73 8.32
N LYS A 37 39.82 -5.61 8.85
CA LYS A 37 40.35 -6.55 9.83
C LYS A 37 39.61 -6.44 11.16
N GLY A 38 39.26 -7.59 11.73
CA GLY A 38 38.57 -7.69 13.01
C GLY A 38 37.07 -7.95 12.84
N PHE A 39 36.49 -8.66 13.80
CA PHE A 39 35.09 -9.08 13.75
C PHE A 39 34.10 -7.90 13.74
N ASN A 40 34.47 -6.77 14.35
CA ASN A 40 33.62 -5.59 14.51
C ASN A 40 33.99 -4.41 13.59
N SER A 41 34.80 -4.63 12.55
CA SER A 41 35.31 -3.56 11.68
C SER A 41 34.20 -2.71 11.04
N TYR A 42 33.08 -3.32 10.65
CA TYR A 42 31.91 -2.61 10.13
C TYR A 42 31.13 -1.83 11.21
N GLY A 43 31.11 -2.31 12.45
CA GLY A 43 30.48 -1.59 13.56
C GLY A 43 31.25 -0.31 13.90
N GLU A 44 32.58 -0.42 13.97
CA GLU A 44 33.48 0.72 14.17
C GLU A 44 33.34 1.75 13.04
N LEU A 45 33.24 1.30 11.78
CA LEU A 45 32.97 2.18 10.66
C LEU A 45 31.66 2.95 10.84
N GLN A 46 30.58 2.26 11.20
CA GLN A 46 29.27 2.88 11.39
C GLN A 46 29.29 3.90 12.54
N ASP A 47 30.01 3.63 13.62
CA ASP A 47 30.18 4.54 14.77
C ASP A 47 30.99 5.79 14.38
N GLN A 48 32.10 5.59 13.65
CA GLN A 48 32.94 6.69 13.16
C GLN A 48 32.19 7.55 12.13
N PHE A 49 31.45 6.91 11.22
CA PHE A 49 30.63 7.61 10.23
C PHE A 49 29.54 8.44 10.91
N HIS A 50 28.82 7.87 11.87
CA HIS A 50 27.81 8.60 12.65
C HIS A 50 28.42 9.81 13.38
N SER A 51 29.52 9.61 14.10
CA SER A 51 30.24 10.69 14.79
C SER A 51 30.68 11.80 13.83
N PHE A 52 31.18 11.43 12.64
CA PHE A 52 31.59 12.37 11.60
C PHE A 52 30.44 13.20 11.04
N MET A 53 29.25 12.59 10.90
CA MET A 53 28.05 13.25 10.40
C MET A 53 27.46 14.20 11.44
N VAL A 54 27.34 13.77 12.70
CA VAL A 54 26.83 14.62 13.80
C VAL A 54 27.74 15.83 14.02
N ALA A 55 29.07 15.65 13.94
CA ALA A 55 30.03 16.75 14.03
C ALA A 55 29.91 17.80 12.89
N ARG A 56 29.13 17.50 11.84
CA ARG A 56 28.81 18.40 10.72
C ARG A 56 27.35 18.85 10.74
N ASP A 57 26.73 18.80 11.91
CA ASP A 57 25.35 19.24 12.16
C ASP A 57 24.28 18.45 11.39
N PHE A 58 24.59 17.22 10.94
CA PHE A 58 23.57 16.32 10.42
C PHE A 58 22.81 15.65 11.58
N ASN A 59 21.49 15.86 11.63
CA ASN A 59 20.60 15.27 12.62
C ASN A 59 20.27 13.81 12.28
N LEU A 60 21.18 12.90 12.59
CA LEU A 60 21.04 11.46 12.34
C LEU A 60 21.28 10.67 13.64
N GLU A 61 20.48 9.62 13.82
CA GLU A 61 20.68 8.65 14.90
C GLU A 61 21.52 7.47 14.43
N ARG A 62 22.22 6.85 15.39
CA ARG A 62 23.03 5.67 15.15
C ARG A 62 22.13 4.44 15.11
N GLY A 63 22.22 3.61 14.06
CA GLY A 63 21.50 2.34 13.99
C GLY A 63 21.84 1.41 15.17
N GLU A 64 20.88 0.63 15.63
CA GLU A 64 21.00 -0.18 16.85
C GLU A 64 22.10 -1.25 16.78
N VAL A 65 22.89 -1.38 17.86
CA VAL A 65 24.12 -2.21 17.88
C VAL A 65 23.85 -3.70 18.09
N LYS A 66 22.70 -4.08 18.69
CA LYS A 66 22.09 -5.43 18.65
C LYS A 66 20.90 -5.53 19.61
N LYS A 67 19.73 -5.87 19.06
CA LYS A 67 18.76 -6.78 19.70
C LYS A 67 17.94 -7.61 18.73
N ASP A 68 17.76 -7.18 17.49
CA ASP A 68 17.08 -7.99 16.47
C ASP A 68 17.97 -8.25 15.25
N LYS A 69 17.91 -9.49 14.76
CA LYS A 69 18.59 -9.98 13.56
C LYS A 69 17.94 -9.34 12.32
N ALA A 70 18.11 -8.03 12.15
CA ALA A 70 17.71 -7.37 10.91
C ALA A 70 18.57 -7.94 9.78
N GLU A 71 18.01 -8.89 9.05
CA GLU A 71 18.62 -9.47 7.87
C GLU A 71 18.58 -8.44 6.75
N HIS A 72 19.70 -8.30 6.04
CA HIS A 72 19.74 -7.45 4.87
C HIS A 72 18.88 -8.08 3.77
N LEU A 73 17.81 -7.39 3.40
CA LEU A 73 16.97 -7.76 2.27
C LEU A 73 17.49 -7.07 1.02
N SER A 74 17.47 -7.79 -0.11
CA SER A 74 17.59 -7.14 -1.41
C SER A 74 16.47 -6.10 -1.60
N VAL A 75 16.69 -5.13 -2.50
CA VAL A 75 15.68 -4.10 -2.80
C VAL A 75 14.35 -4.71 -3.22
N GLU A 76 14.37 -5.83 -3.96
CA GLU A 76 13.17 -6.53 -4.38
C GLU A 76 12.45 -7.20 -3.21
N GLU A 77 13.17 -7.91 -2.34
CA GLU A 77 12.61 -8.55 -1.15
C GLU A 77 12.02 -7.54 -0.18
N PHE A 78 12.71 -6.41 0.04
CA PHE A 78 12.19 -5.34 0.89
C PHE A 78 10.90 -4.75 0.33
N LYS A 79 10.85 -4.48 -0.99
CA LYS A 79 9.62 -4.00 -1.65
C LYS A 79 8.48 -5.00 -1.53
N LEU A 80 8.76 -6.30 -1.60
CA LEU A 80 7.75 -7.35 -1.43
C LEU A 80 7.23 -7.38 0.01
N LYS A 81 8.13 -7.31 1.00
CA LYS A 81 7.78 -7.31 2.42
C LYS A 81 6.85 -6.15 2.79
N ILE A 82 7.21 -4.93 2.39
CA ILE A 82 6.38 -3.74 2.63
C ILE A 82 5.00 -3.90 1.99
N LYS A 83 4.95 -4.37 0.73
CA LYS A 83 3.67 -4.61 0.06
C LYS A 83 2.82 -5.68 0.74
N SER A 84 3.42 -6.73 1.29
CA SER A 84 2.66 -7.75 2.03
C SER A 84 2.06 -7.19 3.32
N GLU A 85 2.82 -6.38 4.06
CA GLU A 85 2.35 -5.71 5.28
C GLU A 85 1.20 -4.75 4.96
N ASP A 86 1.31 -3.98 3.87
CA ASP A 86 0.24 -3.08 3.40
C ASP A 86 -1.06 -3.85 3.06
N ILE A 87 -0.94 -5.02 2.42
CA ILE A 87 -2.08 -5.88 2.08
C ILE A 87 -2.74 -6.43 3.34
N GLU A 88 -1.95 -6.85 4.32
CA GLU A 88 -2.45 -7.39 5.58
C GLU A 88 -3.21 -6.32 6.38
N ASN A 89 -2.62 -5.13 6.53
CA ASN A 89 -3.28 -3.98 7.14
C ASN A 89 -4.59 -3.60 6.43
N ALA A 90 -4.60 -3.65 5.09
CA ALA A 90 -5.80 -3.37 4.32
C ALA A 90 -6.91 -4.42 4.55
N LYS A 91 -6.55 -5.69 4.72
CA LYS A 91 -7.51 -6.76 5.04
C LYS A 91 -8.14 -6.58 6.41
N GLU A 92 -7.34 -6.28 7.43
CA GLU A 92 -7.84 -6.01 8.79
C GLU A 92 -8.84 -4.84 8.79
N LEU A 93 -8.52 -3.76 8.05
CA LEU A 93 -9.41 -2.61 7.94
C LEU A 93 -10.75 -2.97 7.25
N ILE A 94 -10.72 -3.83 6.23
CA ILE A 94 -11.93 -4.31 5.56
C ILE A 94 -12.79 -5.12 6.54
N GLU A 95 -12.20 -6.04 7.31
CA GLU A 95 -12.94 -6.86 8.27
C GLU A 95 -13.65 -6.01 9.34
N VAL A 96 -12.97 -4.99 9.86
CA VAL A 96 -13.57 -4.02 10.79
C VAL A 96 -14.74 -3.28 10.13
N LYS A 97 -14.60 -2.87 8.87
CA LYS A 97 -15.66 -2.15 8.14
C LYS A 97 -16.85 -3.04 7.83
N GLU A 98 -16.64 -4.30 7.47
CA GLU A 98 -17.71 -5.28 7.24
C GLU A 98 -18.53 -5.51 8.51
N LYS A 99 -17.88 -5.63 9.66
CA LYS A 99 -18.57 -5.72 10.95
C LYS A 99 -19.44 -4.50 11.24
N GLN A 100 -18.90 -3.29 11.02
CA GLN A 100 -19.67 -2.05 11.19
C GLN A 100 -20.90 -1.98 10.27
N VAL A 101 -20.78 -2.45 9.04
CA VAL A 101 -21.91 -2.51 8.09
C VAL A 101 -22.96 -3.51 8.57
N ASN A 102 -22.56 -4.69 9.02
CA ASN A 102 -23.49 -5.70 9.53
C ASN A 102 -24.24 -5.25 10.79
N ASP A 103 -23.58 -4.55 11.70
CA ASP A 103 -24.21 -4.00 12.90
C ASP A 103 -25.27 -2.94 12.54
N LYS A 104 -24.96 -2.05 11.59
CA LYS A 104 -25.92 -1.07 11.06
C LYS A 104 -27.09 -1.76 10.35
N LEU A 105 -26.85 -2.82 9.59
CA LEU A 105 -27.89 -3.57 8.88
C LEU A 105 -28.90 -4.20 9.85
N LYS A 106 -28.41 -4.80 10.95
CA LYS A 106 -29.28 -5.32 12.02
C LYS A 106 -30.14 -4.22 12.64
N SER A 107 -29.55 -3.08 12.97
CA SER A 107 -30.30 -1.95 13.52
C SER A 107 -31.42 -1.47 12.58
N VAL A 108 -31.18 -1.47 11.26
CA VAL A 108 -32.20 -1.14 10.26
C VAL A 108 -33.30 -2.20 10.21
N GLN A 109 -32.95 -3.49 10.29
CA GLN A 109 -33.93 -4.58 10.34
C GLN A 109 -34.81 -4.50 11.59
N ASP A 110 -34.23 -4.27 12.76
CA ASP A 110 -34.95 -4.10 14.03
C ASP A 110 -35.94 -2.92 13.95
N MET A 111 -35.48 -1.78 13.42
CA MET A 111 -36.35 -0.62 13.19
C MET A 111 -37.50 -0.92 12.23
N SER A 112 -37.24 -1.70 11.18
CA SER A 112 -38.27 -2.11 10.21
C SER A 112 -39.34 -3.00 10.85
N GLU A 113 -38.93 -3.95 11.71
CA GLU A 113 -39.88 -4.80 12.43
C GLU A 113 -40.75 -3.99 13.40
N GLU A 114 -40.16 -3.06 14.16
CA GLU A 114 -40.90 -2.18 15.07
C GLU A 114 -41.93 -1.33 14.32
N LEU A 115 -41.57 -0.79 13.15
CA LEU A 115 -42.51 -0.05 12.30
C LEU A 115 -43.70 -0.92 11.87
N SER A 116 -43.48 -2.18 11.49
CA SER A 116 -44.57 -3.09 11.11
C SER A 116 -45.51 -3.38 12.29
N LYS A 117 -44.98 -3.50 13.52
CA LYS A 117 -45.79 -3.71 14.74
C LYS A 117 -46.64 -2.48 15.05
N ILE A 118 -46.08 -1.28 14.87
CA ILE A 118 -46.80 -0.01 15.03
C ILE A 118 -47.91 0.14 13.98
N GLU A 119 -47.65 -0.23 12.73
CA GLU A 119 -48.63 -0.22 11.64
C GLU A 119 -49.80 -1.15 11.94
N ASN A 120 -49.51 -2.39 12.36
CA ASN A 120 -50.54 -3.35 12.75
C ASN A 120 -51.36 -2.89 13.98
N HIS A 121 -50.72 -2.29 14.99
CA HIS A 121 -51.43 -1.71 16.13
C HIS A 121 -52.32 -0.52 15.71
N MET A 122 -51.94 0.26 14.71
CA MET A 122 -52.81 1.33 14.17
C MET A 122 -54.06 0.77 13.50
N ASN A 123 -53.96 -0.35 12.79
CA ASN A 123 -55.11 -1.00 12.18
C ASN A 123 -56.07 -1.59 13.23
N HIS A 124 -55.57 -2.02 14.39
CA HIS A 124 -56.38 -2.61 15.46
C HIS A 124 -56.85 -1.63 16.55
N THR A 125 -56.21 -0.49 16.74
CA THR A 125 -56.64 0.54 17.71
C THR A 125 -57.69 1.47 17.06
N SER A 126 -58.81 0.87 16.68
CA SER A 126 -60.02 1.57 16.27
C SER A 126 -60.73 2.17 17.50
N ILE A 127 -60.13 3.16 18.16
CA ILE A 127 -60.98 4.25 18.69
C ILE A 127 -61.18 5.14 17.48
N LYS A 128 -62.29 4.88 16.80
CA LYS A 128 -62.62 5.60 15.59
C LYS A 128 -62.93 7.03 16.02
N ILE A 129 -62.40 8.01 15.28
CA ILE A 129 -62.84 9.42 15.36
C ILE A 129 -64.38 9.52 15.29
N GLU A 130 -65.03 8.48 14.75
CA GLU A 130 -66.47 8.19 14.78
C GLU A 130 -67.13 8.31 16.17
N ASP A 131 -66.40 8.22 17.29
CA ASP A 131 -66.97 8.36 18.65
C ASP A 131 -67.10 9.82 19.12
N ILE A 132 -66.54 10.80 18.40
CA ILE A 132 -66.67 12.22 18.73
C ILE A 132 -67.94 12.79 18.10
N HIS A 133 -68.91 13.18 18.92
CA HIS A 133 -70.22 13.66 18.49
C HIS A 133 -70.47 15.08 18.99
N PRO A 134 -69.93 16.11 18.30
CA PRO A 134 -70.04 17.48 18.78
C PRO A 134 -71.49 17.97 18.71
N GLY A 135 -72.05 18.37 19.85
CA GLY A 135 -73.41 18.91 19.95
C GLY A 135 -73.50 20.36 19.47
N LYS A 136 -74.68 20.82 19.02
CA LYS A 136 -74.90 22.24 18.67
C LYS A 136 -75.49 22.99 19.87
N THR A 137 -75.03 24.21 20.10
CA THR A 137 -75.64 25.11 21.09
C THR A 137 -77.01 25.62 20.62
N PHE A 138 -77.91 25.87 21.57
CA PHE A 138 -79.31 26.27 21.30
C PHE A 138 -79.43 27.62 20.57
N LEU A 139 -78.42 28.49 20.67
CA LEU A 139 -78.37 29.79 19.99
C LEU A 139 -76.95 30.01 19.44
N GLY A 140 -76.78 29.80 18.13
CA GLY A 140 -75.57 30.10 17.36
C GLY A 140 -74.84 28.88 16.80
N ASP A 141 -73.90 29.11 15.87
CA ASP A 141 -73.16 28.08 15.12
C ASP A 141 -72.05 27.36 15.94
N LYS A 142 -72.05 27.49 17.27
CA LYS A 142 -70.98 26.92 18.11
C LYS A 142 -71.26 25.46 18.44
N LEU A 143 -70.25 24.62 18.20
CA LEU A 143 -70.21 23.21 18.58
C LEU A 143 -69.69 23.06 20.03
N THR A 144 -70.24 22.10 20.77
CA THR A 144 -69.85 21.74 22.14
C THR A 144 -69.33 20.31 22.20
N LEU A 145 -68.23 20.11 22.91
CA LEU A 145 -67.62 18.82 23.21
C LEU A 145 -67.71 18.55 24.70
N THR A 146 -67.92 17.29 25.08
CA THR A 146 -67.75 16.85 26.46
C THR A 146 -66.26 16.91 26.86
N GLN A 147 -65.98 16.99 28.16
CA GLN A 147 -64.60 17.00 28.66
C GLN A 147 -63.83 15.73 28.28
N GLN A 148 -64.53 14.60 28.18
CA GLN A 148 -63.97 13.31 27.76
C GLN A 148 -63.58 13.32 26.29
N GLU A 149 -64.47 13.79 25.40
CA GLU A 149 -64.18 13.94 23.96
C GLU A 149 -63.04 14.94 23.70
N TYR A 150 -63.00 16.05 24.43
CA TYR A 150 -61.89 17.01 24.36
C TYR A 150 -60.56 16.38 24.79
N GLY A 151 -60.57 15.57 25.86
CA GLY A 151 -59.39 14.83 26.31
C GLY A 151 -58.87 13.85 25.26
N VAL A 152 -59.77 13.13 24.58
CA VAL A 152 -59.44 12.22 23.47
C VAL A 152 -58.81 13.01 22.31
N LEU A 153 -59.45 14.10 21.87
CA LEU A 153 -58.95 14.99 20.81
C LEU A 153 -57.55 15.53 21.13
N MET A 154 -57.34 16.00 22.35
CA MET A 154 -56.07 16.55 22.79
C MET A 154 -54.95 15.49 22.84
N HIS A 155 -55.28 14.26 23.28
CA HIS A 155 -54.34 13.15 23.27
C HIS A 155 -53.90 12.80 21.84
N TYR A 156 -54.84 12.70 20.90
CA TYR A 156 -54.53 12.42 19.49
C TYR A 156 -53.76 13.54 18.82
N ALA A 157 -54.10 14.80 19.08
CA ALA A 157 -53.36 15.95 18.56
C ALA A 157 -51.89 15.91 19.00
N LYS A 158 -51.62 15.71 20.30
CA LYS A 158 -50.25 15.59 20.84
C LYS A 158 -49.49 14.40 20.27
N LYS A 159 -50.16 13.24 20.14
CA LYS A 159 -49.55 12.02 19.57
C LYS A 159 -49.25 12.20 18.08
N GLY A 160 -50.13 12.86 17.34
CA GLY A 160 -49.95 13.20 15.93
C GLY A 160 -48.78 14.16 15.72
N GLU A 161 -48.68 15.21 16.52
CA GLU A 161 -47.57 16.17 16.47
C GLU A 161 -46.22 15.51 16.77
N SER A 162 -46.16 14.66 17.80
CA SER A 162 -44.97 13.88 18.13
C SER A 162 -44.54 12.96 16.97
N LYS A 163 -45.48 12.24 16.35
CA LYS A 163 -45.19 11.40 15.17
C LYS A 163 -44.74 12.22 13.97
N LEU A 164 -45.29 13.41 13.75
CA LEU A 164 -44.92 14.29 12.65
C LEU A 164 -43.47 14.78 12.82
N LEU A 165 -43.05 15.05 14.06
CA LEU A 165 -41.65 15.34 14.39
C LEU A 165 -40.74 14.13 14.11
N THR A 166 -41.11 12.93 14.55
CA THR A 166 -40.34 11.70 14.26
C THR A 166 -40.23 11.45 12.76
N ASN A 167 -41.32 11.65 12.00
CA ASN A 167 -41.32 11.46 10.56
C ASN A 167 -40.37 12.44 9.86
N ARG A 168 -40.38 13.72 10.25
CA ARG A 168 -39.39 14.71 9.76
C ARG A 168 -37.95 14.28 10.05
N GLN A 169 -37.67 13.77 11.25
CA GLN A 169 -36.34 13.27 11.62
C GLN A 169 -35.93 12.05 10.78
N LEU A 170 -36.85 11.11 10.55
CA LEU A 170 -36.61 9.94 9.70
C LEU A 170 -36.36 10.36 8.25
N THR A 171 -37.14 11.29 7.70
CA THR A 171 -36.91 11.83 6.35
C THR A 171 -35.52 12.45 6.24
N GLN A 172 -35.09 13.23 7.24
CA GLN A 172 -33.73 13.79 7.25
C GLN A 172 -32.66 12.70 7.26
N LYS A 173 -32.81 11.68 8.10
CA LYS A 173 -31.87 10.54 8.14
C LYS A 173 -31.81 9.79 6.80
N VAL A 174 -32.95 9.53 6.17
CA VAL A 174 -33.01 8.89 4.85
C VAL A 174 -32.28 9.73 3.80
N ASN A 175 -32.46 11.04 3.78
CA ASN A 175 -31.76 11.91 2.83
C ASN A 175 -30.24 11.89 3.04
N VAL A 176 -29.78 11.89 4.30
CA VAL A 176 -28.36 11.78 4.64
C VAL A 176 -27.80 10.43 4.17
N PHE A 177 -28.46 9.32 4.50
CA PHE A 177 -28.03 7.99 4.09
C PHE A 177 -28.07 7.80 2.58
N SER A 178 -29.05 8.37 1.87
CA SER A 178 -29.11 8.36 0.41
C SER A 178 -27.90 9.07 -0.19
N SER A 179 -27.55 10.25 0.34
CA SER A 179 -26.38 11.02 -0.10
C SER A 179 -25.06 10.28 0.16
N GLU A 180 -24.97 9.60 1.31
CA GLU A 180 -23.80 8.78 1.67
C GLU A 180 -23.64 7.57 0.74
N ASN A 181 -24.75 6.88 0.42
CA ASN A 181 -24.75 5.77 -0.55
C ASN A 181 -24.31 6.22 -1.95
N GLU A 182 -24.83 7.33 -2.46
CA GLU A 182 -24.41 7.87 -3.77
C GLU A 182 -22.92 8.23 -3.79
N ASN A 183 -22.36 8.67 -2.67
CA ASN A 183 -20.93 8.93 -2.56
C ASN A 183 -20.12 7.62 -2.56
N LEU A 184 -20.58 6.61 -1.79
CA LEU A 184 -19.93 5.30 -1.76
C LEU A 184 -19.93 4.63 -3.14
N GLU A 185 -21.03 4.69 -3.89
CA GLU A 185 -21.11 4.18 -5.27
C GLU A 185 -20.10 4.87 -6.19
N ARG A 186 -19.94 6.19 -6.08
CA ARG A 186 -18.93 6.94 -6.85
C ARG A 186 -17.51 6.48 -6.49
N VAL A 187 -17.22 6.30 -5.21
CA VAL A 187 -15.91 5.84 -4.75
C VAL A 187 -15.62 4.42 -5.25
N LEU A 188 -16.59 3.51 -5.17
CA LEU A 188 -16.46 2.14 -5.68
C LEU A 188 -16.14 2.13 -7.17
N LYS A 189 -16.87 2.91 -7.97
CA LYS A 189 -16.64 3.02 -9.42
C LYS A 189 -15.23 3.52 -9.77
N VAL A 190 -14.68 4.45 -8.98
CA VAL A 190 -13.30 4.91 -9.16
C VAL A 190 -12.31 3.80 -8.81
N ARG A 191 -12.53 3.09 -7.69
CA ARG A 191 -11.66 1.99 -7.26
C ARG A 191 -11.65 0.83 -8.24
N GLU A 192 -12.79 0.48 -8.82
CA GLU A 192 -12.90 -0.56 -9.86
C GLU A 192 -12.00 -0.24 -11.06
N LYS A 193 -12.03 1.01 -11.55
CA LYS A 193 -11.15 1.45 -12.64
C LYS A 193 -9.67 1.33 -12.26
N THR A 194 -9.31 1.72 -11.04
CA THR A 194 -7.93 1.59 -10.55
C THR A 194 -7.50 0.13 -10.50
N ILE A 195 -8.35 -0.77 -10.00
CA ILE A 195 -8.07 -2.21 -9.97
C ILE A 195 -7.84 -2.76 -11.38
N SER A 196 -8.68 -2.40 -12.35
CA SER A 196 -8.50 -2.83 -13.75
C SER A 196 -7.17 -2.34 -14.34
N SER A 197 -6.76 -1.10 -14.05
CA SER A 197 -5.46 -0.57 -14.48
C SER A 197 -4.29 -1.34 -13.87
N LEU A 198 -4.34 -1.59 -12.55
CA LEU A 198 -3.30 -2.33 -11.86
C LEU A 198 -3.20 -3.78 -12.33
N GLN A 199 -4.33 -4.43 -12.63
CA GLN A 199 -4.35 -5.78 -13.22
C GLN A 199 -3.67 -5.80 -14.59
N TYR A 200 -3.91 -4.79 -15.42
CA TYR A 200 -3.24 -4.65 -16.71
C TYR A 200 -1.72 -4.47 -16.53
N GLU A 201 -1.29 -3.53 -15.69
CA GLU A 201 0.14 -3.32 -15.41
C GLU A 201 0.83 -4.57 -14.87
N ASN A 202 0.17 -5.29 -13.96
CA ASN A 202 0.70 -6.54 -13.41
C ASN A 202 0.87 -7.61 -14.50
N SER A 203 -0.05 -7.69 -15.48
CA SER A 203 0.10 -8.61 -16.62
C SER A 203 1.36 -8.29 -17.46
N GLN A 204 1.65 -7.01 -17.66
CA GLN A 204 2.84 -6.56 -18.39
C GLN A 204 4.12 -6.90 -17.62
N VAL A 205 4.12 -6.73 -16.30
CA VAL A 205 5.24 -7.11 -15.42
C VAL A 205 5.49 -8.62 -15.48
N GLN A 206 4.46 -9.46 -15.47
CA GLN A 206 4.63 -10.91 -15.62
C GLN A 206 5.27 -11.28 -16.96
N GLN A 207 4.81 -10.68 -18.06
CA GLN A 207 5.43 -10.91 -19.38
C GLN A 207 6.91 -10.51 -19.41
N LEU A 208 7.27 -9.37 -18.79
CA LEU A 208 8.66 -8.94 -18.68
C LEU A 208 9.48 -9.91 -17.84
N LYS A 209 8.93 -10.42 -16.74
CA LYS A 209 9.60 -11.42 -15.87
C LYS A 209 9.89 -12.71 -16.63
N ASP A 210 8.95 -13.18 -17.44
CA ASP A 210 9.14 -14.37 -18.27
C ASP A 210 10.21 -14.18 -19.34
N LYS A 211 10.21 -13.03 -20.02
CA LYS A 211 11.28 -12.65 -20.96
C LYS A 211 12.63 -12.60 -20.26
N ASN A 212 12.69 -12.02 -19.08
CA ASN A 212 13.94 -11.91 -18.32
C ASN A 212 14.45 -13.30 -17.91
N ARG A 213 13.56 -14.22 -17.52
CA ARG A 213 13.92 -15.61 -17.23
C ARG A 213 14.49 -16.32 -18.46
N ASP A 214 13.93 -16.09 -19.65
CA ASP A 214 14.45 -16.65 -20.90
C ASP A 214 15.84 -16.09 -21.25
N ILE A 215 16.02 -14.77 -21.11
CA ILE A 215 17.31 -14.11 -21.30
C ILE A 215 18.35 -14.69 -20.34
N THR A 216 18.04 -14.84 -19.05
CA THR A 216 18.95 -15.43 -18.07
C THR A 216 19.36 -16.86 -18.43
N LYS A 217 18.42 -17.69 -18.94
CA LYS A 217 18.75 -19.04 -19.41
C LYS A 217 19.72 -19.01 -20.60
N LYS A 218 19.46 -18.14 -21.59
CA LYS A 218 20.33 -17.97 -22.76
C LYS A 218 21.71 -17.47 -22.35
N PHE A 219 21.78 -16.50 -21.44
CA PHE A 219 23.03 -15.96 -20.91
C PHE A 219 23.84 -17.04 -20.20
N ASN A 220 23.23 -17.82 -19.31
CA ASN A 220 23.92 -18.90 -18.60
C ASN A 220 24.46 -19.97 -19.56
N LYS A 221 23.71 -20.30 -20.62
CA LYS A 221 24.19 -21.20 -21.67
C LYS A 221 25.41 -20.61 -22.38
N LEU A 222 25.36 -19.33 -22.77
CA LEU A 222 26.48 -18.64 -23.41
C LEU A 222 27.73 -18.63 -22.52
N VAL A 223 27.57 -18.33 -21.22
CA VAL A 223 28.67 -18.38 -20.25
C VAL A 223 29.30 -19.78 -20.21
N LYS A 224 28.49 -20.83 -20.20
CA LYS A 224 28.98 -22.22 -20.25
C LYS A 224 29.75 -22.51 -21.54
N ASP A 225 29.20 -22.13 -22.68
CA ASP A 225 29.82 -22.35 -23.99
C ASP A 225 31.16 -21.60 -24.10
N VAL A 226 31.23 -20.37 -23.58
CA VAL A 226 32.47 -19.56 -23.52
C VAL A 226 33.51 -20.23 -22.63
N ASN A 227 33.12 -20.75 -21.46
CA ASN A 227 34.05 -21.44 -20.56
C ASN A 227 34.63 -22.70 -21.23
N ILE A 228 33.81 -23.51 -21.91
CA ILE A 228 34.27 -24.69 -22.65
C ILE A 228 35.29 -24.31 -23.74
N LEU A 229 35.02 -23.24 -24.49
CA LEU A 229 35.95 -22.74 -25.50
C LEU A 229 37.26 -22.26 -24.88
N ASN A 230 37.19 -21.56 -23.75
CA ASN A 230 38.36 -21.08 -23.04
C ASN A 230 39.23 -22.24 -22.55
N ASP A 231 38.62 -23.28 -21.97
CA ASP A 231 39.33 -24.49 -21.52
C ASP A 231 40.02 -25.19 -22.71
N ALA A 232 39.31 -25.35 -23.83
CA ALA A 232 39.89 -25.93 -25.05
C ALA A 232 41.07 -25.11 -25.62
N ILE A 233 41.00 -23.78 -25.57
CA ILE A 233 42.10 -22.90 -25.99
C ILE A 233 43.34 -23.14 -25.12
N VAL A 234 43.14 -23.28 -23.81
CA VAL A 234 44.21 -23.53 -22.84
C VAL A 234 44.82 -24.92 -23.08
N ASP A 235 43.99 -25.96 -23.19
CA ASP A 235 44.44 -27.34 -23.38
C ASP A 235 45.21 -27.55 -24.69
N LEU A 236 44.82 -26.84 -25.75
CA LEU A 236 45.52 -26.87 -27.04
C LEU A 236 46.75 -25.94 -27.11
N GLY A 237 47.06 -25.21 -26.03
CA GLY A 237 48.20 -24.29 -25.98
C GLY A 237 48.07 -23.07 -26.91
N LEU A 238 46.84 -22.71 -27.31
CA LEU A 238 46.59 -21.67 -28.32
C LEU A 238 46.56 -20.25 -27.77
N THR A 239 46.62 -20.09 -26.44
CA THR A 239 46.49 -18.80 -25.74
C THR A 239 47.42 -17.72 -26.30
N GLU A 240 48.69 -18.06 -26.55
CA GLU A 240 49.69 -17.08 -26.99
C GLU A 240 49.49 -16.67 -28.46
N VAL A 241 49.11 -17.63 -29.31
CA VAL A 241 48.76 -17.41 -30.72
C VAL A 241 47.53 -16.50 -30.84
N ILE A 242 46.50 -16.77 -30.05
CA ILE A 242 45.27 -15.97 -30.01
C ILE A 242 45.56 -14.55 -29.50
N ASN A 243 46.33 -14.41 -28.41
CA ASN A 243 46.71 -13.10 -27.87
C ASN A 243 47.56 -12.27 -28.84
N LYS A 244 48.40 -12.91 -29.65
CA LYS A 244 49.15 -12.24 -30.72
C LYS A 244 48.21 -11.72 -31.81
N LYS A 245 47.34 -12.58 -32.35
CA LYS A 245 46.31 -12.19 -33.34
C LYS A 245 45.39 -11.10 -32.83
N TYR A 246 44.94 -11.17 -31.58
CA TYR A 246 44.10 -10.15 -30.96
C TYR A 246 44.80 -8.78 -30.93
N ARG A 247 46.08 -8.74 -30.55
CA ARG A 247 46.89 -7.51 -30.56
C ARG A 247 47.05 -6.94 -31.97
N GLU A 248 47.24 -7.78 -32.98
CA GLU A 248 47.31 -7.37 -34.38
C GLU A 248 45.99 -6.75 -34.87
N ILE A 249 44.85 -7.38 -34.58
CA ILE A 249 43.51 -6.88 -34.93
C ILE A 249 43.19 -5.57 -34.20
N LYS A 250 43.56 -5.45 -32.92
CA LYS A 250 43.34 -4.22 -32.16
C LYS A 250 44.14 -3.06 -32.74
N ARG A 251 45.41 -3.31 -33.10
CA ARG A 251 46.28 -2.31 -33.74
C ARG A 251 45.77 -1.89 -35.13
N SER A 252 45.20 -2.81 -35.92
CA SER A 252 44.66 -2.46 -37.24
C SER A 252 43.39 -1.60 -37.15
N LYS A 253 42.50 -1.89 -36.19
CA LYS A 253 41.31 -1.05 -35.93
C LYS A 253 41.64 0.32 -35.38
N GLN A 254 42.67 0.43 -34.54
CA GLN A 254 43.10 1.72 -33.98
C GLN A 254 43.74 2.60 -35.07
N LYS A 255 44.57 2.01 -35.94
CA LYS A 255 45.09 2.70 -37.12
C LYS A 255 44.00 3.16 -38.11
N SER A 256 42.91 2.39 -38.28
CA SER A 256 41.83 2.84 -39.18
C SER A 256 41.04 3.99 -38.59
N HIS A 257 40.86 4.04 -37.26
CA HIS A 257 40.17 5.14 -36.59
C HIS A 257 41.00 6.44 -36.61
N ASP A 258 42.33 6.33 -36.46
CA ASP A 258 43.27 7.47 -36.56
C ASP A 258 43.47 7.99 -38.00
N LEU A 259 43.03 7.23 -39.02
CA LEU A 259 43.04 7.64 -40.44
C LEU A 259 41.71 8.26 -40.90
N GLU A 260 40.65 8.17 -40.10
CA GLU A 260 39.32 8.75 -40.37
C GLU A 260 39.07 10.07 -39.60
N LEU A 261 40.04 10.56 -38.82
CA LEU A 261 40.07 11.88 -38.16
C LEU A 261 41.09 12.80 -38.85
#